data_AF-A0A2V7QSJ7-F1
#
_entry.id   AF-A0A2V7QSJ7-F1
#
_cell.length_a   1.000
_cell.length_b   1.000
_cell.length_c   1.000
_cell.angle_alpha   90.00
_cell.angle_beta   90.00
_cell.angle_gamma   90.00
#
_symmetry.space_group_name_H-M   'P 1'
#
loop_
_entity.id
_entity.type
_entity.pdbx_description
1 polymer ?
#
loop_
_entity_poly.entity_id
_entity_poly.type
_entity_poly.pdbx_seq_one_letter_code
_entity_poly.pdbx_strand_id
1 'polypeptide(L)'
;MKRILFVLIALVLNLAAVSLRAQNPGGPPQAGQQPPAPGEVTGIIVAADSSGPVARPAVALRNKSDSKMVTGTMGSADGTFRIQGLRPGAYYLRVSGIGFTPLNTPEFTISPDAPVANVGSIKLSRISVTLQAVEITGEKPTVIIEPDRNSYKAKDVAPAAANASDVLQATPSVEVDADGKVSLRGNENVAIQINGRPTPIKGTALAAYLKQIPANIVERIEVIPNPSAKYDPEGMAGIINIVLKANTDLGLSGGVNTGFATPSRFNSGGNVGYQRGAVTLFGTYGFNADDRNIVGINDRQRFDPNGSTLDFQNQDIDGANK
;
A
#
# COMPACT_ATOMS: atom_id res chain seq x y z
N MET A 1 7.36 75.64 31.50
CA MET A 1 6.82 75.27 32.83
C MET A 1 7.05 73.79 33.04
N LYS A 2 7.87 73.46 34.06
CA LYS A 2 7.92 72.23 34.88
C LYS A 2 7.98 70.85 34.17
N ARG A 3 8.84 69.87 34.52
CA ARG A 3 9.83 69.65 35.60
C ARG A 3 10.48 68.26 35.28
N ILE A 4 11.82 68.12 35.28
CA ILE A 4 12.66 67.44 36.33
C ILE A 4 12.53 65.90 36.29
N LEU A 5 13.52 65.01 36.43
CA LEU A 5 14.98 64.99 36.69
C LEU A 5 15.28 63.55 37.16
N PHE A 6 16.39 62.93 36.73
CA PHE A 6 17.23 61.92 37.45
C PHE A 6 18.26 61.45 36.41
N VAL A 7 19.46 62.03 36.26
CA VAL A 7 20.66 62.06 37.15
C VAL A 7 21.04 60.60 37.52
N LEU A 8 22.17 60.04 37.07
CA LEU A 8 23.53 60.36 37.51
C LEU A 8 24.61 59.75 36.57
N ILE A 9 25.60 60.58 36.21
CA ILE A 9 27.07 60.38 36.32
C ILE A 9 27.77 59.27 35.50
N ALA A 10 28.95 59.43 34.90
CA ALA A 10 29.78 60.51 34.32
C ALA A 10 31.18 59.90 34.06
N LEU A 11 31.91 60.47 33.09
CA LEU A 11 33.38 60.65 33.11
C LEU A 11 34.23 59.36 32.96
N VAL A 12 35.26 59.24 32.11
CA VAL A 12 36.39 60.15 31.88
C VAL A 12 37.04 59.86 30.52
N LEU A 13 37.36 60.96 29.83
CA LEU A 13 38.20 61.16 28.64
C LEU A 13 39.69 60.89 28.92
N ASN A 14 40.50 60.53 27.92
CA ASN A 14 41.89 61.02 27.65
C ASN A 14 42.54 60.07 26.61
N LEU A 15 42.76 60.43 25.34
CA LEU A 15 43.69 61.41 24.75
C LEU A 15 45.18 61.20 25.14
N ALA A 16 45.99 60.68 24.21
CA ALA A 16 47.28 61.25 23.81
C ALA A 16 47.97 60.37 22.73
N ALA A 17 48.49 61.06 21.72
CA ALA A 17 49.23 60.52 20.59
C ALA A 17 50.75 60.44 20.88
N VAL A 18 51.49 60.05 19.83
CA VAL A 18 52.95 60.20 19.58
C VAL A 18 53.79 59.09 20.26
N SER A 19 54.75 58.38 19.63
CA SER A 19 55.70 58.75 18.58
C SER A 19 56.28 57.52 17.84
N LEU A 20 56.66 57.71 16.57
CA LEU A 20 57.58 56.82 15.84
C LEU A 20 59.01 56.93 16.39
N ARG A 21 59.70 55.79 16.52
CA ARG A 21 61.17 55.66 16.47
C ARG A 21 61.52 54.38 15.70
N ALA A 22 62.39 54.53 14.71
CA ALA A 22 62.94 53.44 13.90
C ALA A 22 64.36 53.07 14.37
N GLN A 23 64.80 51.87 13.92
CA GLN A 23 66.16 51.30 13.82
C GLN A 23 66.79 50.63 15.06
N ASN A 24 66.94 49.30 15.01
CA ASN A 24 68.23 48.66 14.69
C ASN A 24 68.08 47.19 14.23
N PRO A 25 69.07 46.62 13.52
CA PRO A 25 68.99 45.31 12.83
C PRO A 25 69.61 44.15 13.65
N GLY A 26 69.20 42.92 13.34
CA GLY A 26 70.03 41.73 13.53
C GLY A 26 69.83 40.91 14.81
N GLY A 27 68.90 39.97 14.77
CA GLY A 27 68.98 38.70 15.49
C GLY A 27 68.56 37.58 14.53
N PRO A 28 69.22 36.40 14.51
CA PRO A 28 68.80 35.32 13.65
C PRO A 28 67.34 34.93 13.97
N PRO A 29 66.53 34.51 12.99
CA PRO A 29 65.19 34.05 13.28
C PRO A 29 65.29 32.89 14.26
N GLN A 30 64.73 33.05 15.46
CA GLN A 30 64.36 31.89 16.24
C GLN A 30 63.46 31.06 15.34
N ALA A 31 63.85 29.81 15.11
CA ALA A 31 63.01 28.81 14.49
C ALA A 31 61.78 28.62 15.40
N GLY A 32 60.79 29.50 15.22
CA GLY A 32 59.45 29.27 15.68
C GLY A 32 59.05 27.93 15.10
N GLN A 33 58.80 26.98 15.99
CA GLN A 33 58.32 25.65 15.67
C GLN A 33 57.30 25.79 14.54
N GLN A 34 57.66 25.26 13.38
CA GLN A 34 56.78 25.18 12.23
C GLN A 34 55.44 24.66 12.76
N PRO A 35 54.31 25.37 12.52
CA PRO A 35 53.01 24.88 12.95
C PRO A 35 52.94 23.40 12.60
N PRO A 36 52.56 22.51 13.54
CA PRO A 36 52.62 21.07 13.32
C PRO A 36 51.99 20.81 11.96
N ALA A 37 52.77 20.17 11.07
CA ALA A 37 52.42 20.03 9.67
C ALA A 37 50.96 19.61 9.60
N PRO A 38 50.11 20.33 8.82
CA PRO A 38 48.69 20.06 8.80
C PRO A 38 48.48 18.57 8.55
N GLY A 39 47.84 17.91 9.52
CA GLY A 39 47.69 16.46 9.48
C GLY A 39 46.89 16.03 8.27
N GLU A 40 47.06 14.78 7.89
CA GLU A 40 46.49 14.23 6.68
C GLU A 40 45.94 12.82 6.93
N VAL A 41 44.83 12.50 6.27
CA VAL A 41 44.37 11.12 6.15
C VAL A 41 44.22 10.72 4.68
N THR A 42 44.71 9.52 4.36
CA THR A 42 44.62 8.90 3.03
C THR A 42 44.07 7.48 3.10
N GLY A 43 43.47 7.04 2.00
CA GLY A 43 43.00 5.67 1.85
C GLY A 43 42.38 5.43 0.48
N ILE A 44 41.93 4.19 0.27
CA ILE A 44 41.20 3.77 -0.94
C ILE A 44 39.89 3.09 -0.52
N ILE A 45 38.83 3.38 -1.24
CA ILE A 45 37.50 2.81 -0.99
C ILE A 45 37.20 1.81 -2.10
N VAL A 46 36.97 0.56 -1.71
CA VAL A 46 36.74 -0.55 -2.63
C VAL A 46 35.43 -1.25 -2.29
N ALA A 47 34.85 -1.92 -3.27
CA ALA A 47 33.70 -2.77 -3.04
C ALA A 47 34.11 -4.04 -2.27
N ALA A 48 33.33 -4.44 -1.27
CA ALA A 48 33.61 -5.61 -0.46
C ALA A 48 33.58 -6.93 -1.26
N ASP A 49 32.84 -6.96 -2.36
CA ASP A 49 32.71 -8.07 -3.31
C ASP A 49 33.87 -8.17 -4.32
N SER A 50 34.92 -7.37 -4.16
CA SER A 50 36.08 -7.29 -5.07
C SER A 50 35.75 -6.81 -6.49
N SER A 51 34.60 -6.13 -6.69
CA SER A 51 34.22 -5.53 -7.99
C SER A 51 35.03 -4.28 -8.39
N GLY A 52 36.09 -3.97 -7.64
CA GLY A 52 36.99 -2.85 -7.90
C GLY A 52 36.78 -1.64 -6.99
N PRO A 53 37.41 -0.50 -7.30
CA PRO A 53 37.27 0.73 -6.51
C PRO A 53 35.84 1.29 -6.62
N VAL A 54 35.37 1.89 -5.53
CA VAL A 54 34.12 2.67 -5.54
C VAL A 54 34.44 4.02 -6.15
N ALA A 55 33.87 4.34 -7.30
CA ALA A 55 34.13 5.60 -7.98
C ALA A 55 33.49 6.80 -7.24
N ARG A 56 34.26 7.87 -7.07
CA ARG A 56 33.81 9.17 -6.51
C ARG A 56 33.03 9.07 -5.18
N PRO A 57 33.53 8.37 -4.17
CA PRO A 57 32.84 8.24 -2.88
C PRO A 57 32.88 9.57 -2.12
N ALA A 58 31.84 9.86 -1.35
CA ALA A 58 31.86 10.95 -0.39
C ALA A 58 32.49 10.49 0.93
N VAL A 59 33.50 11.23 1.41
CA VAL A 59 34.26 10.91 2.61
C VAL A 59 34.13 12.08 3.59
N ALA A 60 33.46 11.85 4.72
CA ALA A 60 33.31 12.85 5.78
C ALA A 60 34.17 12.47 6.99
N LEU A 61 35.05 13.38 7.41
CA LEU A 61 35.82 13.26 8.65
C LEU A 61 34.98 13.76 9.82
N ARG A 62 34.87 12.96 10.88
CA ARG A 62 34.12 13.31 12.08
C ARG A 62 34.99 13.18 13.33
N ASN A 63 34.76 14.07 14.29
CA ASN A 63 35.45 14.02 15.57
C ASN A 63 34.91 12.86 16.40
N LYS A 64 35.80 12.10 17.02
CA LYS A 64 35.45 11.00 17.92
C LYS A 64 34.62 11.47 19.12
N SER A 65 34.91 12.64 19.67
CA SER A 65 34.32 13.07 20.95
C SER A 65 32.85 13.45 20.87
N ASP A 66 32.42 14.10 19.79
CA ASP A 66 31.07 14.65 19.65
C ASP A 66 30.38 14.25 18.34
N SER A 67 31.02 13.39 17.55
CA SER A 67 30.54 12.96 16.23
C SER A 67 30.25 14.13 15.28
N LYS A 68 30.76 15.35 15.50
CA LYS A 68 30.56 16.45 14.56
C LYS A 68 31.42 16.29 13.33
N MET A 69 30.90 16.73 12.19
CA MET A 69 31.68 16.79 10.96
C MET A 69 32.74 17.88 11.07
N VAL A 70 33.99 17.50 10.82
CA VAL A 70 35.14 18.42 10.82
C VAL A 70 35.35 18.96 9.41
N THR A 71 35.40 18.06 8.42
CA THR A 71 35.54 18.38 7.00
C THR A 71 35.16 17.16 6.15
N GLY A 72 35.21 17.27 4.84
CA GLY A 72 35.02 16.14 3.93
C GLY A 72 35.61 16.39 2.56
N THR A 73 35.76 15.32 1.79
CA THR A 73 36.23 15.35 0.40
C THR A 73 35.44 14.38 -0.46
N MET A 74 35.52 14.58 -1.77
CA MET A 74 35.08 13.60 -2.75
C MET A 74 36.30 12.80 -3.20
N GLY A 75 36.21 11.47 -3.11
CA GLY A 75 37.25 10.61 -3.65
C GLY A 75 37.31 10.68 -5.18
N SER A 76 38.40 10.16 -5.72
CA SER A 76 38.67 10.07 -7.15
C SER A 76 37.90 8.92 -7.81
N ALA A 77 37.96 8.84 -9.14
CA ALA A 77 37.35 7.75 -9.90
C ALA A 77 37.95 6.37 -9.58
N ASP A 78 39.19 6.33 -9.13
CA ASP A 78 39.91 5.13 -8.67
C ASP A 78 39.65 4.80 -7.19
N GLY A 79 38.72 5.50 -6.53
CA GLY A 79 38.33 5.30 -5.14
C GLY A 79 39.32 5.84 -4.11
N THR A 80 40.42 6.46 -4.53
CA THR A 80 41.37 7.10 -3.61
C THR A 80 40.82 8.39 -3.03
N PHE A 81 41.21 8.73 -1.81
CA PHE A 81 40.87 10.01 -1.19
C PHE A 81 42.03 10.55 -0.36
N ARG A 82 42.05 11.88 -0.20
CA ARG A 82 43.04 12.62 0.60
C ARG A 82 42.35 13.79 1.29
N ILE A 83 42.52 13.91 2.60
CA ILE A 83 42.05 15.07 3.39
C ILE A 83 43.25 15.65 4.14
N GLN A 84 43.58 16.90 3.85
CA GLN A 84 44.71 17.62 4.46
C GLN A 84 44.20 18.71 5.40
N GLY A 85 45.09 19.35 6.16
CA GLY A 85 44.71 20.48 7.01
C GLY A 85 44.18 20.09 8.39
N LEU A 86 44.46 18.86 8.84
CA LEU A 86 43.84 18.31 10.05
C LEU A 86 44.64 18.68 11.31
N ARG A 87 43.91 19.06 12.36
CA ARG A 87 44.52 19.29 13.68
C ARG A 87 44.78 17.96 14.37
N PRO A 88 45.76 17.88 15.29
CA PRO A 88 45.91 16.71 16.15
C PRO A 88 44.61 16.37 16.88
N GLY A 89 44.24 15.10 16.90
CA GLY A 89 42.97 14.63 17.46
C GLY A 89 42.63 13.20 17.03
N ALA A 90 41.58 12.65 17.65
CA ALA A 90 41.02 11.34 17.30
C ALA A 90 39.81 11.52 16.39
N TYR A 91 39.79 10.79 15.28
CA TYR A 91 38.80 10.90 14.23
C TYR A 91 38.32 9.54 13.75
N TYR A 92 37.19 9.54 13.05
CA TYR A 92 36.76 8.44 12.21
C TYR A 92 36.18 9.00 10.91
N LEU A 93 36.15 8.18 9.86
CA LEU A 93 35.55 8.54 8.58
C LEU A 93 34.15 7.95 8.50
N ARG A 94 33.19 8.74 8.01
CA ARG A 94 31.93 8.24 7.47
C ARG A 94 32.01 8.29 5.95
N VAL A 95 32.00 7.11 5.33
CA VAL A 95 32.15 6.94 3.89
C VAL A 95 30.81 6.52 3.28
N SER A 96 30.45 7.10 2.14
CA SER A 96 29.26 6.73 1.38
C SER A 96 29.53 6.77 -0.13
N GLY A 97 28.94 5.83 -0.86
CA GLY A 97 28.98 5.77 -2.32
C GLY A 97 27.61 5.37 -2.89
N ILE A 98 27.36 5.70 -4.15
CA ILE A 98 26.10 5.37 -4.83
C ILE A 98 25.97 3.84 -4.93
N GLY A 99 24.87 3.29 -4.42
CA GLY A 99 24.64 1.83 -4.42
C GLY A 99 25.39 1.08 -3.32
N PHE A 100 25.98 1.76 -2.34
CA PHE A 100 26.70 1.17 -1.21
C PHE A 100 26.16 1.64 0.14
N THR A 101 26.15 0.75 1.13
CA THR A 101 25.74 1.07 2.50
C THR A 101 26.81 1.96 3.13
N PRO A 102 26.44 3.15 3.69
CA PRO A 102 27.40 4.01 4.36
C PRO A 102 28.09 3.29 5.54
N LEU A 103 29.38 3.51 5.70
CA LEU A 103 30.20 2.86 6.73
C LEU A 103 30.95 3.91 7.56
N ASN A 104 30.98 3.71 8.88
CA ASN A 104 31.92 4.39 9.78
C ASN A 104 33.18 3.52 9.94
N THR A 105 34.37 4.10 9.75
CA THR A 105 35.64 3.38 9.95
C THR A 105 35.98 3.22 11.43
N PRO A 106 36.93 2.33 11.77
CA PRO A 106 37.64 2.40 13.04
C PRO A 106 38.25 3.79 13.26
N GLU A 107 38.44 4.13 14.52
CA GLU A 107 39.06 5.38 14.93
C GLU A 107 40.56 5.39 14.57
N PHE A 108 41.07 6.57 14.23
CA PHE A 108 42.51 6.82 14.08
C PHE A 108 42.87 8.17 14.69
N THR A 109 44.14 8.32 15.04
CA THR A 109 44.66 9.52 15.68
C THR A 109 45.62 10.22 14.74
N ILE A 110 45.53 11.54 14.69
CA ILE A 110 46.54 12.41 14.11
C ILE A 110 47.26 13.06 15.29
N SER A 111 48.58 12.95 15.34
CA SER A 111 49.42 13.59 16.34
C SER A 111 50.58 14.32 15.68
N PRO A 112 51.28 15.22 16.39
CA PRO A 112 52.51 15.84 15.86
C PRO A 112 53.57 14.80 15.45
N ASP A 113 53.65 13.67 16.16
CA ASP A 113 54.61 12.58 15.90
C ASP A 113 54.15 11.63 14.77
N ALA A 114 52.84 11.61 14.48
CA ALA A 114 52.24 10.84 13.40
C ALA A 114 51.20 11.72 12.64
N PRO A 115 51.67 12.68 11.82
CA PRO A 115 50.79 13.64 11.16
C PRO A 115 50.02 13.04 9.97
N VAL A 116 50.41 11.84 9.49
CA VAL A 116 49.77 11.17 8.37
C VAL A 116 49.15 9.86 8.84
N ALA A 117 47.83 9.75 8.71
CA ALA A 117 47.07 8.52 8.94
C ALA A 117 46.74 7.86 7.59
N ASN A 118 47.21 6.63 7.37
CA ASN A 118 46.76 5.81 6.25
C ASN A 118 45.78 4.76 6.79
N VAL A 119 44.50 4.88 6.41
CA VAL A 119 43.44 3.96 6.86
C VAL A 119 43.29 2.74 5.94
N GLY A 120 44.17 2.60 4.94
CA GLY A 120 44.23 1.47 4.04
C GLY A 120 43.01 1.37 3.12
N SER A 121 42.56 0.13 2.92
CA SER A 121 41.41 -0.19 2.07
C SER A 121 40.12 -0.28 2.89
N ILE A 122 39.19 0.64 2.65
CA ILE A 122 37.87 0.65 3.25
C ILE A 122 36.91 -0.10 2.33
N LYS A 123 36.35 -1.21 2.81
CA LYS A 123 35.43 -2.06 2.05
C LYS A 123 33.99 -1.63 2.28
N LEU A 124 33.31 -1.14 1.24
CA LEU A 124 31.89 -0.86 1.29
C LEU A 124 31.08 -2.07 0.79
N SER A 125 30.09 -2.48 1.56
CA SER A 125 29.09 -3.44 1.10
C SER A 125 28.10 -2.74 0.17
N ARG A 126 27.78 -3.36 -0.97
CA ARG A 126 26.68 -2.89 -1.81
C ARG A 126 25.40 -2.87 -0.98
N ILE A 127 24.53 -1.92 -1.26
CA ILE A 127 23.16 -2.00 -0.78
C ILE A 127 22.58 -3.23 -1.47
N SER A 128 22.54 -4.35 -0.75
CA SER A 128 21.66 -5.45 -1.11
C SER A 128 20.26 -4.89 -0.96
N VAL A 129 19.70 -4.42 -2.07
CA VAL A 129 18.26 -4.39 -2.19
C VAL A 129 17.87 -5.85 -2.21
N THR A 130 17.72 -6.45 -1.03
CA THR A 130 16.79 -7.56 -0.89
C THR A 130 15.45 -6.93 -1.18
N LEU A 131 15.13 -6.84 -2.47
CA LEU A 131 13.75 -6.85 -2.89
C LEU A 131 13.22 -8.08 -2.17
N GLN A 132 12.38 -7.88 -1.15
CA GLN A 132 11.36 -8.89 -0.92
C GLN A 132 10.83 -9.16 -2.32
N ALA A 133 11.05 -10.38 -2.81
CA ALA A 133 10.44 -10.79 -4.04
C ALA A 133 8.95 -10.49 -3.82
N VAL A 134 8.45 -9.42 -4.44
CA VAL A 134 7.09 -9.47 -4.91
C VAL A 134 7.15 -10.68 -5.82
N GLU A 135 6.47 -11.73 -5.40
CA GLU A 135 6.15 -12.86 -6.23
C GLU A 135 5.34 -12.31 -7.42
N ILE A 136 6.05 -11.73 -8.39
CA ILE A 136 5.51 -11.51 -9.72
C ILE A 136 5.63 -12.87 -10.37
N THR A 137 4.60 -13.69 -10.16
CA THR A 137 4.26 -14.71 -11.15
C THR A 137 4.25 -14.01 -12.50
N GLY A 138 5.22 -14.35 -13.35
CA GLY A 138 5.42 -13.71 -14.64
C GLY A 138 4.10 -13.56 -15.39
N GLU A 139 3.77 -12.31 -15.68
CA GLU A 139 2.71 -11.93 -16.59
C GLU A 139 3.05 -12.56 -17.96
N LYS A 140 2.21 -13.48 -18.42
CA LYS A 140 2.19 -13.85 -19.84
C LYS A 140 2.06 -12.54 -20.63
N PRO A 141 2.89 -12.27 -21.66
CA PRO A 141 2.59 -11.20 -22.58
C PRO A 141 1.42 -11.68 -23.44
N THR A 142 0.22 -11.38 -22.98
CA THR A 142 -0.89 -11.06 -23.85
C THR A 142 -1.61 -9.92 -23.16
N VAL A 143 -0.99 -8.75 -23.19
CA VAL A 143 -1.75 -7.52 -23.02
C VAL A 143 -2.70 -7.46 -24.22
N ILE A 144 -3.84 -8.12 -24.08
CA ILE A 144 -5.08 -7.56 -24.60
C ILE A 144 -5.41 -6.51 -23.55
N ILE A 145 -5.17 -5.25 -23.89
CA ILE A 145 -5.82 -4.16 -23.20
C ILE A 145 -7.31 -4.43 -23.45
N GLU A 146 -8.02 -4.97 -22.45
CA GLU A 146 -9.47 -4.96 -22.41
C GLU A 146 -9.85 -3.66 -21.68
N PRO A 147 -10.11 -2.55 -22.38
CA PRO A 147 -10.63 -1.32 -21.76
C PRO A 147 -12.03 -1.50 -21.13
N ASP A 148 -12.60 -2.71 -21.22
CA ASP A 148 -13.99 -3.02 -20.89
C ASP A 148 -14.18 -3.64 -19.49
N ARG A 149 -13.22 -3.44 -18.57
CA ARG A 149 -13.29 -3.98 -17.20
C ARG A 149 -13.00 -2.91 -16.15
N ASN A 150 -13.95 -2.71 -15.25
CA ASN A 150 -13.78 -1.89 -14.06
C ASN A 150 -13.35 -2.77 -12.88
N SER A 151 -12.29 -2.39 -12.16
CA SER A 151 -11.80 -3.16 -11.02
C SER A 151 -11.83 -2.33 -9.73
N TYR A 152 -12.45 -2.89 -8.70
CA TYR A 152 -12.70 -2.24 -7.42
C TYR A 152 -12.09 -3.05 -6.29
N LYS A 153 -11.07 -2.51 -5.61
CA LYS A 153 -10.45 -3.18 -4.46
C LYS A 153 -11.42 -3.22 -3.29
N ALA A 154 -11.66 -4.40 -2.72
CA ALA A 154 -12.67 -4.59 -1.67
C ALA A 154 -12.43 -3.67 -0.47
N LYS A 155 -11.17 -3.52 -0.06
CA LYS A 155 -10.76 -2.63 1.05
C LYS A 155 -11.03 -1.14 0.81
N ASP A 156 -11.09 -0.71 -0.45
CA ASP A 156 -11.24 0.71 -0.81
C ASP A 156 -12.73 1.06 -0.98
N VAL A 157 -13.53 0.14 -1.55
CA VAL A 157 -14.98 0.35 -1.73
C VAL A 157 -15.81 0.00 -0.50
N ALA A 158 -15.37 -0.99 0.29
CA ALA A 158 -16.15 -1.54 1.40
C ALA A 158 -15.27 -1.89 2.61
N PRO A 159 -14.60 -0.90 3.25
CA PRO A 159 -13.67 -1.15 4.36
C PRO A 159 -14.33 -1.80 5.58
N ALA A 160 -15.65 -1.66 5.74
CA ALA A 160 -16.43 -2.23 6.84
C ALA A 160 -17.26 -3.47 6.45
N ALA A 161 -17.10 -4.00 5.24
CA ALA A 161 -17.81 -5.21 4.82
C ALA A 161 -17.40 -6.43 5.65
N ALA A 162 -18.37 -7.28 5.99
CA ALA A 162 -18.11 -8.53 6.69
C ALA A 162 -17.93 -9.70 5.70
N ASN A 163 -18.67 -9.68 4.59
CA ASN A 163 -18.69 -10.76 3.60
C ASN A 163 -18.69 -10.23 2.15
N ALA A 164 -18.58 -11.13 1.16
CA ALA A 164 -18.53 -10.76 -0.25
C ALA A 164 -19.84 -10.13 -0.77
N SER A 165 -21.00 -10.48 -0.20
CA SER A 165 -22.27 -9.83 -0.53
C SER A 165 -22.26 -8.34 -0.17
N ASP A 166 -21.68 -7.99 0.99
CA ASP A 166 -21.56 -6.59 1.43
C ASP A 166 -20.59 -5.81 0.51
N VAL A 167 -19.50 -6.45 0.08
CA VAL A 167 -18.55 -5.85 -0.88
C VAL A 167 -19.23 -5.59 -2.23
N LEU A 168 -20.04 -6.53 -2.72
CA LEU A 168 -20.82 -6.36 -3.95
C LEU A 168 -21.84 -5.22 -3.83
N GLN A 169 -22.52 -5.11 -2.69
CA GLN A 169 -23.49 -4.03 -2.44
C GLN A 169 -22.84 -2.64 -2.45
N ALA A 170 -21.59 -2.52 -2.02
CA ALA A 170 -20.81 -1.28 -2.06
C ALA A 170 -20.11 -1.05 -3.41
N THR A 171 -20.13 -2.02 -4.33
CA THR A 171 -19.46 -1.91 -5.63
C THR A 171 -20.28 -1.05 -6.59
N PRO A 172 -19.70 -0.04 -7.25
CA PRO A 172 -20.44 0.80 -8.20
C PRO A 172 -21.09 0.00 -9.33
N SER A 173 -22.32 0.38 -9.69
CA SER A 173 -23.16 -0.26 -10.72
C SER A 173 -23.67 -1.67 -10.40
N VAL A 174 -23.27 -2.25 -9.27
CA VAL A 174 -23.78 -3.54 -8.78
C VAL A 174 -24.84 -3.27 -7.72
N GLU A 175 -25.96 -3.99 -7.80
CA GLU A 175 -27.02 -3.93 -6.80
C GLU A 175 -27.23 -5.33 -6.21
N VAL A 176 -27.57 -5.37 -4.93
CA VAL A 176 -27.91 -6.59 -4.20
C VAL A 176 -29.24 -6.35 -3.50
N ASP A 177 -30.25 -7.14 -3.84
CA ASP A 177 -31.59 -6.99 -3.24
C ASP A 177 -31.70 -7.66 -1.86
N ALA A 178 -32.89 -7.60 -1.26
CA ALA A 178 -33.17 -8.17 0.06
C ALA A 178 -33.02 -9.71 0.09
N ASP A 179 -33.27 -10.38 -1.04
CA ASP A 179 -33.08 -11.82 -1.22
C ASP A 179 -31.62 -12.19 -1.53
N GLY A 180 -30.75 -11.18 -1.69
CA GLY A 180 -29.34 -11.28 -2.01
C GLY A 180 -29.06 -11.58 -3.48
N LYS A 181 -30.02 -11.35 -4.35
CA LYS A 181 -29.85 -11.44 -5.80
C LYS A 181 -29.02 -10.27 -6.29
N VAL A 182 -28.03 -10.59 -7.12
CA VAL A 182 -27.09 -9.60 -7.67
C VAL A 182 -27.59 -9.16 -9.04
N SER A 183 -27.57 -7.86 -9.30
CA SER A 183 -27.87 -7.27 -10.61
C SER A 183 -26.82 -6.24 -11.00
N LEU A 184 -26.72 -5.95 -12.30
CA LEU A 184 -25.85 -4.92 -12.85
C LEU A 184 -26.70 -3.85 -13.53
N ARG A 185 -26.68 -2.62 -12.99
CA ARG A 185 -27.55 -1.51 -13.45
C ARG A 185 -29.02 -1.93 -13.60
N GLY A 186 -29.54 -2.64 -12.59
CA GLY A 186 -30.91 -3.14 -12.56
C GLY A 186 -31.20 -4.37 -13.43
N ASN A 187 -30.24 -4.85 -14.24
CA ASN A 187 -30.42 -6.07 -15.02
C ASN A 187 -29.85 -7.28 -14.27
N GLU A 188 -30.73 -8.23 -13.97
CA GLU A 188 -30.45 -9.42 -13.18
C GLU A 188 -29.81 -10.55 -13.99
N ASN A 189 -29.80 -10.45 -15.33
CA ASN A 189 -29.16 -11.42 -16.20
C ASN A 189 -27.64 -11.20 -16.22
N VAL A 190 -27.00 -11.35 -15.06
CA VAL A 190 -25.56 -11.15 -14.86
C VAL A 190 -24.89 -12.50 -14.57
N ALA A 191 -23.73 -12.75 -15.18
CA ALA A 191 -22.92 -13.91 -14.84
C ALA A 191 -21.99 -13.59 -13.66
N ILE A 192 -22.10 -14.39 -12.60
CA ILE A 192 -21.20 -14.29 -11.45
C ILE A 192 -20.06 -15.30 -11.60
N GLN A 193 -18.84 -14.82 -11.39
CA GLN A 193 -17.61 -15.62 -11.41
C GLN A 193 -16.84 -15.46 -10.11
N ILE A 194 -16.10 -16.50 -9.74
CA ILE A 194 -15.12 -16.45 -8.65
C ILE A 194 -13.77 -16.85 -9.23
N ASN A 195 -12.76 -15.98 -9.11
CA ASN A 195 -11.44 -16.17 -9.70
C ASN A 195 -11.50 -16.53 -11.20
N GLY A 196 -12.39 -15.88 -11.95
CA GLY A 196 -12.59 -16.08 -13.39
C GLY A 196 -13.34 -17.37 -13.76
N ARG A 197 -13.86 -18.13 -12.79
CA ARG A 197 -14.63 -19.35 -13.02
C ARG A 197 -16.13 -19.07 -12.85
N PRO A 198 -16.98 -19.40 -13.85
CA PRO A 198 -18.43 -19.30 -13.71
C PRO A 198 -18.94 -20.08 -12.51
N THR A 199 -19.79 -19.45 -11.73
CA THR A 199 -20.44 -20.10 -10.59
C THR A 199 -21.67 -20.87 -11.07
N PRO A 200 -21.80 -22.19 -10.79
CA PRO A 200 -22.92 -22.99 -11.26
C PRO A 200 -24.23 -22.74 -10.48
N ILE A 201 -24.14 -22.08 -9.33
CA ILE A 201 -25.28 -21.72 -8.47
C ILE A 201 -25.80 -20.31 -8.79
N LYS A 202 -27.12 -20.11 -8.66
CA LYS A 202 -27.82 -18.86 -8.99
C LYS A 202 -28.83 -18.50 -7.89
N GLY A 203 -29.35 -17.27 -7.94
CA GLY A 203 -30.42 -16.81 -7.04
C GLY A 203 -30.04 -16.88 -5.56
N THR A 204 -30.98 -17.34 -4.72
CA THR A 204 -30.82 -17.38 -3.26
C THR A 204 -29.70 -18.31 -2.78
N ALA A 205 -29.42 -19.40 -3.50
CA ALA A 205 -28.29 -20.28 -3.18
C ALA A 205 -26.95 -19.58 -3.36
N LEU A 206 -26.82 -18.77 -4.42
CA LEU A 206 -25.66 -17.92 -4.64
C LEU A 206 -25.57 -16.83 -3.57
N ALA A 207 -26.68 -16.18 -3.22
CA ALA A 207 -26.74 -15.19 -2.15
C ALA A 207 -26.21 -15.74 -0.81
N ALA A 208 -26.67 -16.93 -0.41
CA ALA A 208 -26.22 -17.60 0.80
C ALA A 208 -24.72 -17.93 0.75
N TYR A 209 -24.23 -18.36 -0.41
CA TYR A 209 -22.81 -18.68 -0.60
C TYR A 209 -21.92 -17.43 -0.54
N LEU A 210 -22.33 -16.31 -1.15
CA LEU A 210 -21.57 -15.06 -1.11
C LEU A 210 -21.47 -14.49 0.31
N LYS A 211 -22.49 -14.69 1.15
CA LYS A 211 -22.46 -14.34 2.58
C LYS A 211 -21.49 -15.19 3.39
N GLN A 212 -21.12 -16.38 2.91
CA GLN A 212 -20.15 -17.27 3.57
C GLN A 212 -18.70 -16.91 3.24
N ILE A 213 -18.45 -16.13 2.18
CA ILE A 213 -17.09 -15.68 1.80
C ILE A 213 -16.74 -14.45 2.64
N PRO A 214 -15.76 -14.52 3.55
CA PRO A 214 -15.36 -13.37 4.36
C PRO A 214 -14.79 -12.23 3.51
N ALA A 215 -15.10 -10.97 3.83
CA ALA A 215 -14.63 -9.83 3.05
C ALA A 215 -13.09 -9.69 3.05
N ASN A 216 -12.41 -10.15 4.12
CA ASN A 216 -10.96 -10.07 4.24
C ASN A 216 -10.20 -10.94 3.22
N ILE A 217 -10.83 -11.95 2.61
CA ILE A 217 -10.24 -12.78 1.56
C ILE A 217 -10.63 -12.32 0.15
N VAL A 218 -11.60 -11.41 0.02
CA VAL A 218 -11.93 -10.75 -1.25
C VAL A 218 -10.85 -9.70 -1.52
N GLU A 219 -10.15 -9.84 -2.64
CA GLU A 219 -9.14 -8.87 -3.05
C GLU A 219 -9.79 -7.69 -3.79
N ARG A 220 -10.62 -8.01 -4.79
CA ARG A 220 -11.27 -7.02 -5.65
C ARG A 220 -12.49 -7.61 -6.36
N ILE A 221 -13.41 -6.74 -6.75
CA ILE A 221 -14.53 -7.03 -7.64
C ILE A 221 -14.20 -6.48 -9.02
N GLU A 222 -14.36 -7.30 -10.04
CA GLU A 222 -14.21 -6.93 -11.44
C GLU A 222 -15.58 -6.92 -12.11
N VAL A 223 -15.94 -5.80 -12.72
CA VAL A 223 -17.20 -5.61 -13.44
C VAL A 223 -16.89 -5.47 -14.92
N ILE A 224 -17.45 -6.38 -15.72
CA ILE A 224 -17.27 -6.46 -17.18
C ILE A 224 -18.64 -6.25 -17.82
N PRO A 225 -19.06 -4.99 -18.06
CA PRO A 225 -20.40 -4.69 -18.56
C PRO A 225 -20.62 -5.16 -20.01
N ASN A 226 -19.57 -5.25 -20.83
CA ASN A 226 -19.65 -5.67 -22.22
C ASN A 226 -18.72 -6.88 -22.44
N PRO A 227 -19.15 -8.09 -22.06
CA PRO A 227 -18.34 -9.29 -22.25
C PRO A 227 -18.18 -9.58 -23.74
N SER A 228 -17.02 -10.12 -24.14
CA SER A 228 -16.79 -10.52 -25.53
C SER A 228 -17.73 -11.67 -25.94
N ALA A 229 -18.00 -11.81 -27.24
CA ALA A 229 -18.92 -12.81 -27.81
C ALA A 229 -18.61 -14.27 -27.42
N LYS A 230 -17.41 -14.56 -26.91
CA LYS A 230 -17.04 -15.88 -26.37
C LYS A 230 -17.77 -16.22 -25.04
N TYR A 231 -18.26 -15.21 -24.34
CA TYR A 231 -18.85 -15.32 -22.99
C TYR A 231 -20.28 -14.78 -22.88
N ASP A 232 -20.89 -14.33 -23.98
CA ASP A 232 -22.21 -13.69 -24.00
C ASP A 232 -23.30 -14.64 -24.53
N PRO A 233 -24.10 -15.29 -23.67
CA PRO A 233 -25.39 -15.83 -24.07
C PRO A 233 -26.38 -14.67 -24.27
N GLU A 234 -27.20 -14.73 -25.32
CA GLU A 234 -28.13 -13.65 -25.71
C GLU A 234 -28.81 -12.95 -24.51
N GLY A 235 -28.49 -11.67 -24.32
CA GLY A 235 -29.14 -10.78 -23.34
C GLY A 235 -28.46 -10.63 -21.99
N MET A 236 -27.20 -11.05 -21.83
CA MET A 236 -26.47 -10.87 -20.57
C MET A 236 -26.11 -9.40 -20.31
N ALA A 237 -26.35 -8.92 -19.09
CA ALA A 237 -26.05 -7.57 -18.65
C ALA A 237 -24.55 -7.29 -18.49
N GLY A 238 -23.78 -8.35 -18.25
CA GLY A 238 -22.36 -8.30 -17.97
C GLY A 238 -21.89 -9.48 -17.12
N ILE A 239 -20.60 -9.47 -16.76
CA ILE A 239 -19.97 -10.42 -15.86
C ILE A 239 -19.50 -9.65 -14.62
N ILE A 240 -19.78 -10.20 -13.44
CA ILE A 240 -19.18 -9.76 -12.18
C ILE A 240 -18.26 -10.88 -11.70
N ASN A 241 -16.97 -10.59 -11.63
CA ASN A 241 -15.95 -11.53 -11.17
C ASN A 241 -15.44 -11.11 -9.79
N ILE A 242 -15.60 -12.00 -8.82
CA ILE A 242 -15.10 -11.86 -7.45
C ILE A 242 -13.72 -12.47 -7.40
N VAL A 243 -12.70 -11.64 -7.23
CA VAL A 243 -11.31 -12.09 -7.16
C VAL A 243 -10.91 -12.21 -5.69
N LEU A 244 -10.49 -13.39 -5.30
CA LEU A 244 -9.98 -13.71 -3.97
C LEU A 244 -8.46 -13.56 -3.93
N LYS A 245 -7.91 -13.31 -2.73
CA LYS A 245 -6.45 -13.24 -2.52
C LYS A 245 -5.77 -14.58 -2.89
N ALA A 246 -4.55 -14.50 -3.40
CA ALA A 246 -3.73 -15.68 -3.71
C ALA A 246 -3.58 -16.63 -2.49
N ASN A 247 -3.56 -17.95 -2.75
CA ASN A 247 -3.54 -19.03 -1.74
C ASN A 247 -4.78 -19.13 -0.82
N THR A 248 -5.91 -18.52 -1.20
CA THR A 248 -7.18 -18.76 -0.52
C THR A 248 -7.86 -20.00 -1.09
N ASP A 249 -7.54 -21.18 -0.57
CA ASP A 249 -8.42 -22.34 -0.74
C ASP A 249 -9.64 -22.13 0.16
N LEU A 250 -10.83 -21.96 -0.43
CA LEU A 250 -12.09 -21.88 0.32
C LEU A 250 -12.37 -23.19 1.08
N GLY A 251 -11.65 -24.27 0.75
CA GLY A 251 -11.71 -25.54 1.47
C GLY A 251 -13.12 -26.09 1.44
N LEU A 252 -13.60 -26.56 2.59
CA LEU A 252 -15.01 -26.89 2.80
C LEU A 252 -15.73 -25.68 3.39
N SER A 253 -16.78 -25.25 2.70
CA SER A 253 -17.67 -24.16 3.07
C SER A 253 -19.10 -24.68 3.11
N GLY A 254 -19.96 -24.07 3.92
CA GLY A 254 -21.36 -24.44 3.97
C GLY A 254 -22.14 -23.56 4.92
N GLY A 255 -23.45 -23.67 4.84
CA GLY A 255 -24.34 -22.95 5.73
C GLY A 255 -25.72 -23.55 5.72
N VAL A 256 -26.49 -23.14 6.72
CA VAL A 256 -27.88 -23.56 6.93
C VAL A 256 -28.70 -22.29 7.01
N ASN A 257 -29.82 -22.26 6.29
CA ASN A 257 -30.79 -21.17 6.33
C ASN A 257 -32.14 -21.73 6.79
N THR A 258 -32.78 -21.04 7.72
CA THR A 258 -34.11 -21.40 8.22
C THR A 258 -34.96 -20.15 8.31
N GLY A 259 -36.19 -20.19 7.82
CA GLY A 259 -37.13 -19.06 7.86
C GLY A 259 -38.54 -19.54 8.20
N PHE A 260 -39.21 -18.83 9.10
CA PHE A 260 -40.58 -19.13 9.55
C PHE A 260 -41.44 -17.88 9.37
N ALA A 261 -42.62 -18.02 8.77
CA ALA A 261 -43.60 -16.95 8.68
C ALA A 261 -44.81 -17.21 9.61
N THR A 262 -45.26 -18.46 9.67
CA THR A 262 -46.29 -18.98 10.58
C THR A 262 -45.92 -20.44 10.93
N PRO A 263 -46.58 -21.09 11.91
CA PRO A 263 -46.32 -22.52 12.20
C PRO A 263 -46.48 -23.45 10.99
N SER A 264 -47.28 -23.04 10.00
CA SER A 264 -47.55 -23.78 8.76
C SER A 264 -46.68 -23.33 7.57
N ARG A 265 -45.83 -22.31 7.75
CA ARG A 265 -45.00 -21.71 6.69
C ARG A 265 -43.55 -21.64 7.13
N PHE A 266 -42.78 -22.61 6.68
CA PHE A 266 -41.39 -22.79 7.03
C PHE A 266 -40.55 -23.18 5.82
N ASN A 267 -39.35 -22.61 5.72
CA ASN A 267 -38.32 -23.09 4.81
C ASN A 267 -37.04 -23.39 5.58
N SER A 268 -36.46 -24.55 5.33
CA SER A 268 -35.12 -24.93 5.75
C SER A 268 -34.29 -25.22 4.52
N GLY A 269 -33.02 -24.87 4.56
CA GLY A 269 -32.08 -25.24 3.52
C GLY A 269 -30.68 -25.31 4.06
N GLY A 270 -29.84 -26.06 3.37
CA GLY A 270 -28.41 -26.12 3.61
C GLY A 270 -27.66 -26.16 2.30
N ASN A 271 -26.47 -25.57 2.31
CA ASN A 271 -25.53 -25.64 1.20
C ASN A 271 -24.17 -26.10 1.71
N VAL A 272 -23.46 -26.83 0.85
CA VAL A 272 -22.07 -27.21 1.04
C VAL A 272 -21.31 -26.93 -0.25
N GLY A 273 -20.13 -26.36 -0.14
CA GLY A 273 -19.23 -26.06 -1.24
C GLY A 273 -17.83 -26.52 -0.88
N TYR A 274 -17.17 -27.26 -1.78
CA TYR A 274 -15.76 -27.62 -1.63
C TYR A 274 -14.97 -27.07 -2.81
N GLN A 275 -13.92 -26.30 -2.53
CA GLN A 275 -13.03 -25.77 -3.56
C GLN A 275 -11.57 -25.91 -3.15
N ARG A 276 -10.81 -26.64 -3.99
CA ARG A 276 -9.36 -26.80 -3.86
C ARG A 276 -8.72 -26.91 -5.24
N GLY A 277 -7.78 -26.01 -5.55
CA GLY A 277 -7.12 -25.98 -6.86
C GLY A 277 -8.10 -25.84 -8.03
N ALA A 278 -8.13 -26.83 -8.92
CA ALA A 278 -9.02 -26.84 -10.10
C ALA A 278 -10.39 -27.50 -9.86
N VAL A 279 -10.61 -28.08 -8.67
CA VAL A 279 -11.85 -28.81 -8.34
C VAL A 279 -12.78 -27.90 -7.56
N THR A 280 -14.04 -27.84 -8.00
CA THR A 280 -15.12 -27.13 -7.31
C THR A 280 -16.36 -28.01 -7.29
N LEU A 281 -16.86 -28.31 -6.10
CA LEU A 281 -18.07 -29.10 -5.86
C LEU A 281 -19.06 -28.28 -5.05
N PHE A 282 -20.34 -28.32 -5.42
CA PHE A 282 -21.42 -27.66 -4.69
C PHE A 282 -22.59 -28.62 -4.51
N GLY A 283 -23.17 -28.65 -3.32
CA GLY A 283 -24.38 -29.38 -2.99
C GLY A 283 -25.33 -28.49 -2.21
N THR A 284 -26.62 -28.57 -2.52
CA THR A 284 -27.67 -27.83 -1.82
C THR A 284 -28.82 -28.77 -1.52
N TYR A 285 -29.41 -28.65 -0.34
CA TYR A 285 -30.61 -29.37 0.07
C TYR A 285 -31.60 -28.39 0.69
N GLY A 286 -32.88 -28.51 0.35
CA GLY A 286 -33.90 -27.58 0.82
C GLY A 286 -35.22 -28.29 1.07
N PHE A 287 -35.91 -27.85 2.12
CA PHE A 287 -37.26 -28.26 2.50
C PHE A 287 -38.12 -27.00 2.64
N ASN A 288 -39.27 -26.96 1.98
CA ASN A 288 -40.23 -25.88 2.10
C ASN A 288 -41.61 -26.47 2.40
N ALA A 289 -42.27 -25.90 3.41
CA ALA A 289 -43.66 -26.13 3.74
C ALA A 289 -44.38 -24.79 3.69
N ASP A 290 -45.42 -24.68 2.87
CA ASP A 290 -46.23 -23.47 2.72
C ASP A 290 -47.71 -23.87 2.68
N ASP A 291 -48.25 -24.23 3.85
CA ASP A 291 -49.67 -24.51 4.00
C ASP A 291 -50.40 -23.18 4.29
N ARG A 292 -51.06 -22.66 3.25
CA ARG A 292 -51.79 -21.39 3.27
C ARG A 292 -53.16 -21.54 2.62
N ASN A 293 -54.17 -21.02 3.32
CA ASN A 293 -55.47 -20.80 2.72
C ASN A 293 -55.43 -19.49 1.92
N ILE A 294 -55.77 -19.58 0.64
CA ILE A 294 -55.90 -18.46 -0.28
C ILE A 294 -57.39 -18.12 -0.34
N VAL A 295 -57.76 -16.98 0.24
CA VAL A 295 -59.10 -16.42 0.14
C VAL A 295 -59.00 -15.10 -0.60
N GLY A 296 -59.84 -14.90 -1.61
CA GLY A 296 -59.85 -13.68 -2.41
C GLY A 296 -61.22 -13.40 -3.02
N ILE A 297 -61.49 -12.13 -3.32
CA ILE A 297 -62.68 -11.70 -4.04
C ILE A 297 -62.20 -10.94 -5.28
N ASN A 298 -62.75 -11.28 -6.44
CA ASN A 298 -62.46 -10.61 -7.70
C ASN A 298 -63.76 -10.04 -8.29
N ASP A 299 -63.87 -8.71 -8.22
CA ASP A 299 -64.94 -7.95 -8.84
C ASP A 299 -64.45 -7.33 -10.15
N ARG A 300 -65.07 -7.72 -11.26
CA ARG A 300 -64.81 -7.15 -12.57
C ARG A 300 -66.06 -6.45 -13.10
N GLN A 301 -65.94 -5.14 -13.33
CA GLN A 301 -66.91 -4.33 -14.06
C GLN A 301 -66.34 -3.96 -15.43
N ARG A 302 -67.10 -4.22 -16.49
CA ARG A 302 -66.79 -3.75 -17.84
C ARG A 302 -67.75 -2.62 -18.20
N PHE A 303 -67.22 -1.53 -18.72
CA PHE A 303 -68.01 -0.39 -19.20
C PHE A 303 -67.89 -0.28 -20.72
N ASP A 304 -68.92 0.25 -21.34
CA ASP A 304 -68.87 0.71 -22.73
C ASP A 304 -68.13 2.06 -22.83
N PRO A 305 -67.86 2.56 -24.05
CA PRO A 305 -67.23 3.87 -24.24
C PRO A 305 -68.02 5.07 -23.69
N ASN A 306 -69.31 4.90 -23.39
CA ASN A 306 -70.19 5.92 -22.85
C ASN A 306 -70.32 5.84 -21.32
N GLY A 307 -69.60 4.91 -20.68
CA GLY A 307 -69.61 4.70 -19.22
C GLY A 307 -70.75 3.84 -18.70
N SER A 308 -71.56 3.21 -19.55
CA SER A 308 -72.59 2.26 -19.13
C SER A 308 -71.98 0.89 -18.85
N THR A 309 -72.40 0.24 -17.76
CA THR A 309 -71.93 -1.11 -17.41
C THR A 309 -72.43 -2.13 -18.44
N LEU A 310 -71.51 -2.88 -19.04
CA LEU A 310 -71.77 -3.97 -19.97
C LEU A 310 -71.92 -5.32 -19.25
N ASP A 311 -71.06 -5.55 -18.26
CA ASP A 311 -71.00 -6.84 -17.57
C ASP A 311 -70.44 -6.65 -16.15
N PHE A 312 -70.93 -7.49 -15.24
CA PHE A 312 -70.42 -7.60 -13.88
C PHE A 312 -70.16 -9.06 -13.57
N GLN A 313 -68.92 -9.35 -13.18
CA GLN A 313 -68.50 -10.65 -12.71
C GLN A 313 -67.98 -10.51 -11.29
N ASN A 314 -68.58 -11.26 -10.36
CA ASN A 314 -68.03 -11.49 -9.03
C ASN A 314 -67.53 -12.93 -8.95
N GLN A 315 -66.33 -13.10 -8.42
CA GLN A 315 -65.72 -14.40 -8.19
C GLN A 315 -65.12 -14.46 -6.79
N ASP A 316 -65.63 -15.38 -5.97
CA ASP A 316 -65.00 -15.80 -4.72
C ASP A 316 -63.95 -16.88 -5.01
N ILE A 317 -62.76 -16.68 -4.46
CA ILE A 317 -61.63 -17.60 -4.55
C ILE A 317 -61.42 -18.19 -3.17
N ASP A 318 -61.58 -19.52 -3.05
CA ASP A 318 -61.18 -20.29 -1.88
C ASP A 318 -60.30 -21.46 -2.36
N GLY A 319 -59.09 -21.55 -1.83
CA GLY A 319 -58.13 -22.58 -2.20
C GLY A 319 -57.10 -22.80 -1.10
N ALA A 320 -56.48 -23.97 -1.09
CA ALA A 320 -55.38 -24.28 -0.18
C ALA A 320 -54.13 -24.60 -1.01
N ASN A 321 -53.01 -23.99 -0.65
CA ASN A 321 -51.69 -24.45 -1.07
C ASN A 321 -51.23 -25.44 0.01
N LYS A 322 -50.93 -26.68 -0.36
CA LYS A 322 -50.45 -27.73 0.56
C LYS A 322 -49.09 -28.25 0.12
#